data_AF-A0A9Q0EY83-F1
#
_entry.id   AF-A0A9Q0EY83-F1
#
_cell.length_a   1.000
_cell.length_b   1.000
_cell.length_c   1.000
_cell.angle_alpha   90.00
_cell.angle_beta   90.00
_cell.angle_gamma   90.00
#
_symmetry.space_group_name_H-M   'P 1'
#
loop_
_entity.id
_entity.type
_entity.pdbx_description
1 polymer ?
#
loop_
_entity_poly.entity_id
_entity_poly.type
_entity_poly.pdbx_seq_one_letter_code
_entity_poly.pdbx_strand_id
1 'polypeptide(L)'
;MVVQSIKLITEDASRRFTEYAFRNARNNQRSSVTAVHNANIMHVSDGLFLTKCRDVAETQEDIKFTEMYLESVCLNTVQDTTQIDVVVMPNLYGL
;
A
#
# COMPACT_ATOMS: atom_id res chain seq x y z
N MET A 1 10.00 28.17 18.27
CA MET A 1 9.22 26.99 18.69
C MET A 1 9.62 25.83 17.77
N VAL A 2 9.98 24.68 18.33
CA VAL A 2 10.30 23.48 17.56
C VAL A 2 9.19 22.47 17.82
N VAL A 3 8.67 21.86 16.75
CA VAL A 3 7.61 20.84 16.80
C VAL A 3 8.10 19.63 16.01
N GLN A 4 7.86 18.43 16.55
CA GLN A 4 8.21 17.17 15.92
C GLN A 4 6.97 16.29 15.78
N SER A 5 6.83 15.66 14.61
CA SER A 5 5.87 14.59 14.36
C SER A 5 6.62 13.31 13.99
N ILE A 6 6.18 12.16 14.50
CA ILE A 6 6.80 10.86 14.25
C ILE A 6 5.84 10.00 13.44
N LYS A 7 6.29 9.54 12.28
CA LYS A 7 5.61 8.51 11.50
C LYS A 7 6.12 7.14 11.93
N LEU A 8 5.26 6.35 12.58
CA LEU A 8 5.57 5.00 13.03
C LEU A 8 5.02 3.97 12.04
N ILE A 9 5.90 3.11 11.54
CA ILE A 9 5.57 1.92 10.73
C ILE A 9 6.24 0.72 11.38
N THR A 10 5.52 -0.39 11.51
CA THR A 10 6.05 -1.64 12.05
C THR A 10 5.88 -2.76 11.04
N GLU A 11 6.76 -3.76 11.11
CA GLU A 11 6.73 -4.91 10.22
C GLU A 11 5.44 -5.72 10.37
N ASP A 12 5.07 -6.03 11.62
CA ASP A 12 3.89 -6.83 11.94
C ASP A 12 2.60 -6.16 11.44
N ALA A 13 2.46 -4.85 11.64
CA ALA A 13 1.28 -4.12 11.18
C ALA A 13 1.22 -4.08 9.65
N SER A 14 2.35 -3.83 8.98
CA SER A 14 2.43 -3.78 7.52
C SER A 14 2.04 -5.13 6.90
N ARG A 15 2.61 -6.22 7.41
CA ARG A 15 2.27 -7.58 6.98
C ARG A 15 0.77 -7.88 7.19
N ARG A 16 0.26 -7.64 8.40
CA ARG A 16 -1.14 -7.93 8.76
C ARG A 16 -2.15 -7.20 7.88
N PHE A 17 -1.92 -5.92 7.60
CA PHE A 17 -2.83 -5.15 6.74
C PHE A 17 -2.75 -5.57 5.29
N THR A 18 -1.56 -5.92 4.79
CA THR A 18 -1.43 -6.46 3.42
C THR A 18 -2.11 -7.81 3.27
N GLU A 19 -1.92 -8.74 4.20
CA GLU A 19 -2.65 -10.02 4.22
C GLU A 19 -4.17 -9.82 4.24
N TYR A 20 -4.64 -8.85 5.04
CA TYR A 20 -6.05 -8.46 5.03
C TYR A 20 -6.50 -7.95 3.66
N ALA A 21 -5.72 -7.10 3.00
CA ALA A 21 -6.05 -6.55 1.69
C ALA A 21 -6.19 -7.65 0.62
N PHE A 22 -5.25 -8.61 0.58
CA PHE A 22 -5.34 -9.77 -0.31
C PHE A 22 -6.56 -10.65 -0.02
N ARG A 23 -6.82 -10.96 1.25
CA ARG A 23 -8.03 -11.71 1.63
C ARG A 23 -9.31 -10.97 1.25
N ASN A 24 -9.36 -9.65 1.46
CA ASN A 24 -10.48 -8.82 1.07
C ASN A 24 -10.66 -8.80 -0.45
N ALA A 25 -9.58 -8.72 -1.21
CA ALA A 25 -9.63 -8.78 -2.67
C ALA A 25 -10.29 -10.07 -3.15
N ARG A 26 -9.85 -11.23 -2.63
CA ARG A 26 -10.46 -12.54 -2.95
C ARG A 26 -11.95 -12.60 -2.61
N ASN A 27 -12.31 -12.21 -1.39
CA ASN A 27 -13.70 -12.28 -0.92
C ASN A 27 -14.64 -11.40 -1.75
N ASN A 28 -14.12 -10.31 -2.33
CA ASN A 28 -14.88 -9.39 -3.15
C ASN A 28 -14.62 -9.57 -4.65
N GLN A 29 -14.02 -10.69 -5.07
CA GLN A 29 -13.78 -11.04 -6.48
C GLN A 29 -12.99 -9.95 -7.23
N ARG A 30 -12.05 -9.32 -6.52
CA ARG A 30 -11.13 -8.33 -7.07
C ARG A 30 -9.89 -9.02 -7.63
N SER A 31 -9.26 -8.37 -8.59
CA SER A 31 -8.20 -8.96 -9.41
C SER A 31 -6.81 -8.45 -9.06
N SER A 32 -6.72 -7.29 -8.40
CA SER A 32 -5.43 -6.69 -8.05
C SER A 32 -5.44 -5.96 -6.70
N VAL A 33 -4.27 -5.92 -6.07
CA VAL A 33 -3.95 -5.15 -4.86
C VAL A 33 -2.76 -4.25 -5.18
N THR A 34 -2.93 -2.94 -4.99
CA THR A 34 -1.86 -1.96 -5.15
C THR A 34 -1.37 -1.46 -3.81
N ALA A 35 -0.06 -1.55 -3.55
CA ALA A 35 0.58 -0.87 -2.43
C ALA A 35 0.95 0.58 -2.80
N VAL A 36 0.46 1.55 -2.03
CA VAL A 36 0.73 2.98 -2.26
C VAL A 36 1.70 3.52 -1.22
N HIS A 37 2.74 4.20 -1.69
CA HIS A 37 3.86 4.61 -0.85
C HIS A 37 4.55 5.89 -1.34
N ASN A 38 5.39 6.48 -0.49
CA ASN A 38 6.32 7.56 -0.82
C ASN A 38 7.77 7.15 -0.45
N ALA A 39 8.16 5.91 -0.74
CA ALA A 39 9.48 5.33 -0.41
C ALA A 39 10.67 5.99 -1.14
N ASN A 40 10.42 6.86 -2.13
CA ASN A 40 11.40 7.75 -2.76
C ASN A 40 11.83 8.91 -1.86
N ILE A 41 11.01 9.32 -0.89
CA ILE A 41 11.35 10.34 0.11
C ILE A 41 11.49 9.70 1.49
N MET A 42 10.54 8.83 1.86
CA MET A 42 10.49 8.14 3.15
C MET A 42 11.11 6.73 3.07
N HIS A 43 12.40 6.68 2.75
CA HIS A 43 13.11 5.44 2.46
C HIS A 43 13.02 4.37 3.55
N VAL A 44 13.06 4.75 4.83
CA VAL A 44 13.05 3.78 5.94
C VAL A 44 11.63 3.32 6.26
N SER A 45 10.71 4.25 6.51
CA SER A 45 9.35 3.91 6.95
C SER A 45 8.52 3.32 5.82
N ASP A 46 8.43 3.99 4.67
CA ASP A 46 7.68 3.47 3.53
C ASP A 46 8.42 2.35 2.81
N GLY A 47 9.76 2.33 2.87
CA GLY A 47 10.53 1.18 2.41
C GLY A 47 10.20 -0.09 3.21
N LEU A 48 10.13 0.01 4.55
CA LEU A 48 9.74 -1.12 5.40
C LEU A 48 8.33 -1.65 5.06
N PHE A 49 7.37 -0.74 4.93
CA PHE A 49 6.01 -1.08 4.51
C PHE A 49 6.02 -1.82 3.17
N LEU A 50 6.72 -1.27 2.17
CA LEU A 50 6.76 -1.83 0.82
C LEU A 50 7.43 -3.20 0.79
N THR A 51 8.53 -3.39 1.53
CA THR A 51 9.17 -4.70 1.68
C THR A 51 8.19 -5.72 2.24
N LYS A 52 7.46 -5.40 3.32
CA LYS A 52 6.48 -6.35 3.87
C LYS A 52 5.31 -6.61 2.92
N CYS A 53 4.91 -5.62 2.10
CA CYS A 53 3.91 -5.85 1.07
C CYS A 53 4.37 -6.85 0.01
N ARG A 54 5.62 -6.72 -0.46
CA ARG A 54 6.25 -7.65 -1.40
C ARG A 54 6.36 -9.06 -0.81
N ASP A 55 6.87 -9.18 0.42
CA ASP A 55 6.99 -10.47 1.13
C ASP A 55 5.64 -11.22 1.17
N VAL A 56 4.55 -10.50 1.43
CA VAL A 56 3.20 -11.10 1.43
C VAL A 56 2.79 -11.47 0.01
N ALA A 57 2.98 -10.57 -0.96
CA ALA A 57 2.58 -10.78 -2.36
C ALA A 57 3.23 -12.00 -3.02
N GLU A 58 4.47 -12.36 -2.65
CA GLU A 58 5.16 -13.56 -3.13
C GLU A 58 4.37 -14.86 -2.89
N THR A 59 3.49 -14.87 -1.88
CA THR A 59 2.66 -16.03 -1.53
C THR A 59 1.25 -16.00 -2.13
N GLN A 60 0.95 -15.02 -2.99
CA GLN A 60 -0.40 -14.76 -3.51
C GLN A 60 -0.41 -14.87 -5.05
N GLU A 61 -0.68 -16.05 -5.60
CA GLU A 61 -0.62 -16.29 -7.05
C GLU A 61 -1.86 -15.81 -7.82
N ASP A 62 -3.01 -15.68 -7.13
CA ASP A 62 -4.32 -15.42 -7.72
C ASP A 62 -4.69 -13.93 -7.81
N ILE A 63 -3.96 -13.07 -7.11
CA ILE A 63 -4.20 -11.62 -7.07
C ILE A 63 -2.96 -10.89 -7.56
N LYS A 64 -3.13 -10.05 -8.60
CA LYS A 64 -2.02 -9.26 -9.13
C LYS A 64 -1.58 -8.21 -8.10
N PHE A 65 -0.30 -8.21 -7.76
CA PHE A 65 0.28 -7.17 -6.92
C PHE A 65 0.93 -6.06 -7.76
N THR A 66 0.67 -4.81 -7.41
CA THR A 66 1.27 -3.62 -8.04
C THR A 66 1.71 -2.61 -6.99
N GLU A 67 2.61 -1.70 -7.38
CA GLU A 67 3.12 -0.64 -6.52
C GLU A 67 2.96 0.69 -7.23
N MET A 68 2.52 1.71 -6.51
CA MET A 68 2.40 3.06 -7.06
C MET A 68 2.85 4.12 -6.05
N TYR A 69 3.47 5.18 -6.56
CA TYR A 69 3.73 6.37 -5.76
C TYR A 69 2.42 7.08 -5.41
N LEU A 70 2.38 7.66 -4.21
CA LEU A 70 1.22 8.42 -3.75
C LEU A 70 0.81 9.51 -4.75
N GLU A 71 1.77 10.25 -5.27
CA GLU A 71 1.53 11.33 -6.24
C GLU A 71 0.88 10.79 -7.53
N SER A 72 1.35 9.63 -8.02
CA SER A 72 0.79 8.98 -9.21
C SER A 72 -0.63 8.49 -8.97
N VAL A 73 -0.92 7.94 -7.79
CA VAL A 73 -2.28 7.49 -7.45
C VAL A 73 -3.25 8.66 -7.38
N CYS A 74 -2.85 9.76 -6.75
CA CYS A 74 -3.69 10.97 -6.69
C CYS A 74 -4.00 11.50 -8.10
N LEU A 75 -3.00 11.54 -8.98
CA LEU A 75 -3.19 11.99 -10.37
C LEU A 75 -4.06 11.01 -11.18
N ASN A 76 -3.80 9.71 -11.08
CA ASN A 76 -4.55 8.70 -11.82
C ASN A 76 -6.01 8.65 -11.36
N THR A 77 -6.28 8.78 -10.06
CA THR A 77 -7.65 8.71 -9.52
C THR A 77 -8.52 9.85 -10.04
N VAL A 78 -7.96 11.04 -10.28
CA VAL A 78 -8.74 12.15 -10.87
C VAL A 78 -8.90 12.05 -12.38
N GLN A 79 -8.04 11.29 -13.06
CA GLN A 79 -8.07 11.11 -14.51
C GLN A 79 -8.93 9.91 -14.93
N ASP A 80 -8.72 8.76 -14.27
CA ASP A 80 -9.36 7.49 -14.57
C ASP A 80 -9.30 6.55 -13.35
N THR A 81 -10.42 6.38 -12.68
CA THR A 81 -10.55 5.54 -11.49
C THR A 81 -10.57 4.04 -11.81
N THR A 82 -10.71 3.64 -13.08
CA THR A 82 -10.85 2.22 -13.44
C THR A 82 -9.54 1.43 -13.35
N GLN A 83 -8.41 2.12 -13.21
CA GLN A 83 -7.09 1.51 -13.14
C GLN A 83 -6.72 0.99 -11.74
N ILE A 84 -7.56 1.24 -10.73
CA ILE A 84 -7.29 0.92 -9.33
C ILE A 84 -8.42 0.05 -8.77
N ASP A 85 -8.06 -1.12 -8.22
CA ASP A 85 -9.03 -2.09 -7.68
C ASP A 85 -9.02 -2.08 -6.14
N VAL A 86 -8.12 -2.84 -5.50
CA VAL A 86 -7.88 -2.76 -4.05
C VAL A 86 -6.60 -1.99 -3.77
N VAL A 87 -6.64 -1.10 -2.79
CA VAL A 87 -5.48 -0.30 -2.40
C VAL A 87 -5.12 -0.54 -0.95
N VAL A 88 -3.83 -0.73 -0.67
CA VAL A 88 -3.26 -0.81 0.67
C VAL A 88 -2.22 0.28 0.84
N MET A 89 -2.32 1.05 1.92
CA MET A 89 -1.41 2.17 2.17
C MET A 89 -1.28 2.46 3.68
N PRO A 90 -0.17 3.07 4.13
CA PRO A 90 0.00 3.53 5.50
C PRO A 90 -1.07 4.55 5.92
N ASN A 91 -1.36 4.60 7.23
CA ASN A 91 -2.47 5.36 7.85
C ASN A 91 -2.71 6.75 7.24
N LEU A 92 -1.69 7.62 7.20
CA LEU A 92 -1.84 9.01 6.77
C LEU A 92 -2.33 9.15 5.32
N TYR A 93 -2.01 8.19 4.45
CA TYR A 93 -2.37 8.28 3.04
C TYR A 93 -3.79 7.79 2.76
N GLY A 94 -4.33 6.94 3.64
CA GLY A 94 -5.68 6.37 3.51
C GLY A 94 -6.79 7.26 4.07
N LEU A 95 -6.42 8.42 4.63
CA LEU A 95 -7.33 9.49 5.05
C LEU A 95 -7.59 10.44 3.88
#